data_AF-A1JHS8-F1
#
_entry.id   AF-A1JHS8-F1
#
_cell.length_a   1.000
_cell.length_b   1.000
_cell.length_c   1.000
_cell.angle_alpha   90.00
_cell.angle_beta   90.00
_cell.angle_gamma   90.00
#
_symmetry.space_group_name_H-M   'P 1'
#
loop_
_entity.id
_entity.type
_entity.pdbx_description
1 polymer ?
#
loop_
_entity_poly.entity_id
_entity_poly.type
_entity_poly.pdbx_seq_one_letter_code
_entity_poly.pdbx_strand_id
1 'polypeptide(L)'
;MSRKTPPLLGIAAYSGTGKTTLLKSLIPLLQQRQIRVGLIKHTHHNMEIDTPGKDSYELRKAGAYQTLVASDCRWALMTETPEQKPLDLHYLASRLDAATIDLILVEGFKHEPINKIALYREAVGKPYTDLIDEYVIALASDELIETAVEQLDINQPEQIADFICSWLQINPSQP
;
A
#
# COMPACT_ATOMS: atom_id res chain seq x y z
N MET A 1 22.75 -13.44 5.42
CA MET A 1 21.69 -13.21 6.44
C MET A 1 20.46 -12.76 5.68
N SER A 2 19.36 -13.51 5.72
CA SER A 2 18.11 -13.09 5.07
C SER A 2 17.63 -11.82 5.77
N ARG A 3 17.61 -10.67 5.07
CA ARG A 3 17.00 -9.47 5.63
C ARG A 3 15.50 -9.73 5.80
N LYS A 4 14.97 -9.30 6.93
CA LYS A 4 13.55 -9.42 7.26
C LYS A 4 12.76 -8.50 6.32
N THR A 5 11.60 -8.93 5.85
CA THR A 5 10.70 -8.11 5.03
C THR A 5 10.41 -6.80 5.76
N PRO A 6 10.42 -5.63 5.09
CA PRO A 6 10.05 -4.38 5.71
C PRO A 6 8.62 -4.45 6.28
N PRO A 7 8.30 -3.70 7.35
CA PRO A 7 6.95 -3.64 7.89
C PRO A 7 5.91 -3.32 6.80
N LEU A 8 4.77 -3.99 6.87
CA LEU A 8 3.61 -3.75 6.01
C LEU A 8 2.60 -2.87 6.77
N LEU A 9 2.11 -1.82 6.12
CA LEU A 9 1.08 -0.95 6.68
C LEU A 9 -0.06 -0.74 5.69
N GLY A 10 -1.24 -1.25 6.03
CA GLY A 10 -2.45 -1.14 5.23
C GLY A 10 -3.12 0.22 5.34
N ILE A 11 -3.67 0.72 4.23
CA ILE A 11 -4.58 1.88 4.21
C ILE A 11 -5.97 1.40 3.83
N ALA A 12 -6.83 1.24 4.84
CA ALA A 12 -8.17 0.70 4.72
C ALA A 12 -9.19 1.84 4.58
N ALA A 13 -9.99 1.82 3.51
CA ALA A 13 -11.01 2.85 3.28
C ALA A 13 -12.10 2.34 2.34
N TYR A 14 -13.27 2.96 2.38
CA TYR A 14 -14.24 2.83 1.30
C TYR A 14 -13.79 3.60 0.05
N SER A 15 -14.37 3.25 -1.10
CA SER A 15 -14.20 4.05 -2.31
C SER A 15 -14.79 5.44 -2.09
N GLY A 16 -14.11 6.48 -2.60
CA GLY A 16 -14.53 7.87 -2.44
C GLY A 16 -13.94 8.59 -1.22
N THR A 17 -13.37 7.89 -0.23
CA THR A 17 -12.82 8.52 1.00
C THR A 17 -11.56 9.37 0.76
N GLY A 18 -10.96 9.32 -0.44
CA GLY A 18 -9.77 10.11 -0.77
C GLY A 18 -8.42 9.41 -0.49
N LYS A 19 -8.42 8.07 -0.39
CA LYS A 19 -7.21 7.26 -0.13
C LYS A 19 -6.04 7.56 -1.06
N THR A 20 -6.27 7.60 -2.38
CA THR A 20 -5.22 7.95 -3.36
C THR A 20 -4.70 9.36 -3.15
N THR A 21 -5.59 10.31 -2.81
CA THR A 21 -5.20 11.69 -2.52
C THR A 21 -4.32 11.75 -1.28
N LEU A 22 -4.68 11.05 -0.21
CA LEU A 22 -3.88 10.96 1.00
C LEU A 22 -2.51 10.33 0.71
N LEU A 23 -2.46 9.19 0.02
CA LEU A 23 -1.20 8.51 -0.30
C LEU A 23 -0.26 9.39 -1.16
N LYS A 24 -0.80 10.16 -2.11
CA LYS A 24 -0.02 11.10 -2.92
C LYS A 24 0.61 12.21 -2.08
N SER A 25 -0.03 12.64 -1.00
CA SER A 25 0.54 13.61 -0.05
C SER A 25 1.48 12.94 0.94
N LEU A 26 1.13 11.76 1.44
CA LEU A 26 1.84 11.06 2.52
C LEU A 26 3.22 10.52 2.09
N ILE A 27 3.33 9.95 0.88
CA ILE A 27 4.60 9.35 0.41
C ILE A 27 5.74 10.39 0.36
N PRO A 28 5.57 11.60 -0.22
CA PRO A 28 6.57 12.66 -0.14
C PRO A 28 6.98 13.03 1.30
N LEU A 29 6.03 13.05 2.23
CA LEU A 29 6.27 13.42 3.63
C LEU A 29 7.08 12.38 4.39
N LEU A 30 6.83 11.10 4.12
CA LEU A 30 7.64 10.00 4.63
C LEU A 30 9.05 10.04 4.02
N GLN A 31 9.17 10.35 2.72
CA GLN A 31 10.46 10.51 2.06
C GLN A 31 11.28 11.68 2.66
N GLN A 32 10.63 12.81 2.98
CA GLN A 32 11.29 13.93 3.67
C GLN A 32 11.81 13.54 5.07
N ARG A 33 11.13 12.59 5.72
CA ARG A 33 11.56 11.96 6.98
C ARG A 33 12.53 10.79 6.78
N GLN A 34 13.14 10.69 5.58
CA GLN A 34 14.12 9.68 5.17
C GLN A 34 13.61 8.23 5.18
N ILE A 35 12.30 8.02 5.12
CA ILE A 35 11.70 6.69 4.99
C ILE A 35 11.54 6.36 3.51
N ARG A 36 12.19 5.29 3.05
CA ARG A 36 12.05 4.79 1.68
C ARG A 36 10.82 3.90 1.61
N VAL A 37 9.80 4.34 0.88
CA VAL A 37 8.50 3.68 0.83
C VAL A 37 8.37 2.80 -0.41
N GLY A 38 8.03 1.52 -0.20
CA GLY A 38 7.44 0.64 -1.21
C GLY A 38 5.92 0.74 -1.19
N LEU A 39 5.26 0.43 -2.31
CA LEU A 39 3.80 0.43 -2.41
C LEU A 39 3.32 -0.84 -3.10
N ILE A 40 2.41 -1.56 -2.44
CA ILE A 40 1.64 -2.65 -3.06
C ILE A 40 0.21 -2.15 -3.21
N LYS A 41 -0.31 -2.19 -4.44
CA LYS A 41 -1.68 -1.79 -4.75
C LYS A 41 -2.43 -2.95 -5.38
N HIS A 42 -3.58 -3.29 -4.81
CA HIS A 42 -4.53 -4.23 -5.43
C HIS A 42 -5.58 -3.48 -6.25
N THR A 43 -5.85 -3.96 -7.46
CA THR A 43 -6.91 -3.46 -8.35
C THR A 43 -7.78 -4.63 -8.80
N HIS A 44 -9.08 -4.39 -8.92
CA HIS A 44 -10.04 -5.37 -9.46
C HIS A 44 -10.17 -5.30 -10.99
N HIS A 45 -9.43 -4.39 -11.64
CA HIS A 45 -9.44 -4.22 -13.08
C HIS A 45 -8.25 -4.96 -13.73
N ASN A 46 -8.47 -5.50 -14.94
CA ASN A 46 -7.37 -6.01 -15.74
C ASN A 46 -6.36 -4.88 -15.99
N MET A 47 -5.07 -5.18 -15.82
CA MET A 47 -4.00 -4.19 -15.79
C MET A 47 -3.01 -4.46 -16.92
N GLU A 48 -2.90 -3.50 -17.85
CA GLU A 48 -1.84 -3.47 -18.85
C GLU A 48 -0.86 -2.36 -18.46
N ILE A 49 0.38 -2.72 -18.15
CA ILE A 49 1.43 -1.77 -17.73
C ILE A 49 2.23 -1.24 -18.92
N ASP A 50 2.43 -2.08 -19.92
CA ASP A 50 3.00 -1.71 -21.20
C ASP A 50 1.91 -1.24 -22.18
N THR A 51 2.32 -0.75 -23.35
CA THR A 51 1.41 -0.14 -24.32
C THR A 51 1.11 -1.11 -25.48
N PRO A 52 -0.16 -1.39 -25.80
CA PRO A 52 -0.54 -2.18 -26.97
C PRO A 52 0.13 -1.69 -28.26
N GLY A 53 0.62 -2.62 -29.09
CA GLY A 53 1.34 -2.30 -30.32
C GLY A 53 2.82 -1.90 -30.13
N LYS A 54 3.36 -1.95 -28.91
CA LYS A 54 4.81 -1.80 -28.64
C LYS A 54 5.45 -3.14 -28.36
N ASP A 55 6.75 -3.24 -28.64
CA ASP A 55 7.52 -4.49 -28.59
C ASP A 55 7.35 -5.25 -27.26
N SER A 56 7.40 -4.58 -26.11
CA SER A 56 7.25 -5.26 -24.81
C SER A 56 5.87 -5.90 -24.62
N TYR A 57 4.81 -5.24 -25.11
CA TYR A 57 3.44 -5.76 -25.07
C TYR A 57 3.30 -6.96 -26.01
N GLU A 58 3.77 -6.83 -27.26
CA GLU A 58 3.65 -7.89 -28.25
C GLU A 58 4.45 -9.14 -27.84
N LEU A 59 5.67 -8.98 -27.29
CA LEU A 59 6.47 -10.10 -26.78
C LEU A 59 5.82 -10.78 -25.58
N ARG A 60 5.22 -10.02 -24.67
CA ARG A 60 4.45 -10.58 -23.55
C ARG A 60 3.23 -11.36 -24.03
N LYS A 61 2.42 -10.79 -24.94
CA LYS A 61 1.25 -11.46 -25.51
C LYS A 61 1.60 -12.64 -26.43
N ALA A 62 2.80 -12.67 -26.99
CA ALA A 62 3.33 -13.82 -27.73
C ALA A 62 3.67 -15.02 -26.82
N GLY A 63 3.66 -14.86 -25.49
CA GLY A 63 3.79 -15.95 -24.53
C GLY A 63 4.94 -15.81 -23.53
N ALA A 64 5.63 -14.66 -23.47
CA ALA A 64 6.61 -14.45 -22.41
C ALA A 64 5.89 -14.39 -21.04
N TYR A 65 6.21 -15.35 -20.16
CA TYR A 65 5.57 -15.47 -18.85
C TYR A 65 6.03 -14.37 -17.86
N GLN A 66 7.28 -13.94 -18.01
CA GLN A 66 7.83 -12.78 -17.33
C GLN A 66 8.53 -11.88 -18.35
N THR A 67 8.25 -10.58 -18.26
CA THR A 67 8.81 -9.57 -19.15
C THR A 67 9.40 -8.45 -18.30
N LEU A 68 10.72 -8.27 -18.39
CA LEU A 68 11.44 -7.17 -17.73
C LEU A 68 11.85 -6.14 -18.77
N VAL A 69 11.40 -4.90 -18.57
CA VAL A 69 11.75 -3.76 -19.43
C VAL A 69 12.53 -2.76 -18.60
N ALA A 70 13.67 -2.31 -19.11
CA ALA A 70 14.56 -1.39 -18.40
C ALA A 70 14.94 -0.19 -19.26
N SER A 71 15.18 0.94 -18.60
CA SER A 71 15.83 2.14 -19.12
C SER A 71 16.78 2.68 -18.05
N ASP A 72 17.59 3.68 -18.39
CA ASP A 72 18.55 4.28 -17.46
C ASP A 72 17.90 4.89 -16.20
N CYS A 73 16.61 5.24 -16.27
CA CYS A 73 15.90 5.88 -15.16
C CYS A 73 15.10 4.90 -14.29
N ARG A 74 14.66 3.75 -14.84
CA ARG A 74 13.78 2.78 -14.16
C ARG A 74 13.63 1.49 -14.95
N TRP A 75 13.14 0.45 -14.27
CA TRP A 75 12.69 -0.79 -14.88
C TRP A 75 11.31 -1.21 -14.35
N ALA A 76 10.65 -2.09 -15.09
CA ALA A 76 9.37 -2.71 -14.73
C ALA A 76 9.42 -4.21 -15.04
N LEU A 77 8.87 -5.02 -14.12
CA LEU A 77 8.70 -6.46 -14.29
C LEU A 77 7.21 -6.79 -14.33
N MET A 78 6.77 -7.41 -15.40
CA MET A 78 5.43 -7.99 -15.53
C MET A 78 5.53 -9.51 -15.39
N THR A 79 4.61 -10.10 -14.63
CA THR A 79 4.48 -11.56 -14.47
C THR A 79 3.05 -11.95 -14.77
N GLU A 80 2.85 -12.78 -15.78
CA GLU A 80 1.53 -13.31 -16.14
C GLU A 80 1.08 -14.33 -15.08
N THR A 81 -0.21 -14.29 -14.72
CA THR A 81 -0.81 -15.20 -13.71
C THR A 81 -2.08 -15.86 -14.27
N PRO A 82 -1.98 -16.66 -15.34
CA PRO A 82 -3.14 -17.20 -16.05
C PRO A 82 -4.03 -18.10 -15.17
N GLU A 83 -3.45 -18.72 -14.14
CA GLU A 83 -4.18 -19.56 -13.18
C GLU A 83 -5.06 -18.75 -12.22
N GLN A 84 -4.89 -17.42 -12.14
CA GLN A 84 -5.67 -16.51 -11.29
C GLN A 84 -5.78 -16.97 -9.82
N LYS A 85 -4.68 -17.51 -9.29
CA LYS A 85 -4.59 -17.87 -7.88
C LYS A 85 -4.86 -16.66 -6.99
N PRO A 86 -5.44 -16.84 -5.78
CA PRO A 86 -5.55 -15.78 -4.80
C PRO A 86 -4.21 -15.09 -4.58
N LEU A 87 -4.22 -13.76 -4.49
CA LEU A 87 -3.01 -12.99 -4.25
C LEU A 87 -2.55 -13.19 -2.80
N ASP A 88 -1.28 -13.56 -2.64
CA ASP A 88 -0.61 -13.62 -1.34
C ASP A 88 0.20 -12.33 -1.15
N LEU A 89 -0.20 -11.52 -0.18
CA LEU A 89 0.44 -10.23 0.10
C LEU A 89 1.91 -10.38 0.52
N HIS A 90 2.24 -11.38 1.35
CA HIS A 90 3.60 -11.60 1.81
C HIS A 90 4.49 -12.09 0.66
N TYR A 91 3.95 -12.92 -0.23
CA TYR A 91 4.63 -13.29 -1.46
C TYR A 91 4.92 -12.06 -2.33
N LEU A 92 3.96 -11.17 -2.55
CA LEU A 92 4.17 -9.93 -3.30
C LEU A 92 5.21 -9.02 -2.65
N ALA A 93 5.15 -8.86 -1.32
CA ALA A 93 6.13 -8.10 -0.55
C ALA A 93 7.55 -8.68 -0.69
N SER A 94 7.68 -10.00 -0.75
CA SER A 94 8.98 -10.67 -0.97
C SER A 94 9.61 -10.38 -2.34
N ARG A 95 8.84 -9.85 -3.29
CA ARG A 95 9.34 -9.44 -4.62
C ARG A 95 9.94 -8.04 -4.62
N LEU A 96 9.72 -7.25 -3.56
CA LEU A 96 10.35 -5.95 -3.38
C LEU A 96 11.75 -6.13 -2.77
N ASP A 97 12.68 -5.26 -3.16
CA ASP A 97 14.02 -5.29 -2.60
C ASP A 97 14.05 -4.68 -1.19
N ALA A 98 14.02 -5.57 -0.19
CA ALA A 98 14.10 -5.21 1.23
C ALA A 98 15.37 -4.43 1.62
N ALA A 99 16.41 -4.38 0.77
CA ALA A 99 17.58 -3.56 1.04
C ALA A 99 17.35 -2.06 0.73
N THR A 100 16.37 -1.75 -0.12
CA THR A 100 16.12 -0.40 -0.62
C THR A 100 14.87 0.26 -0.03
N ILE A 101 14.08 -0.47 0.75
CA ILE A 101 12.80 -0.04 1.31
C ILE A 101 12.79 -0.22 2.83
N ASP A 102 12.22 0.75 3.53
CA ASP A 102 12.07 0.77 5.00
C ASP A 102 10.62 0.48 5.45
N LEU A 103 9.64 0.74 4.58
CA LEU A 103 8.20 0.54 4.83
C LEU A 103 7.49 0.17 3.53
N ILE A 104 6.57 -0.79 3.57
CA ILE A 104 5.67 -1.10 2.46
C ILE A 104 4.26 -0.65 2.81
N LEU A 105 3.76 0.37 2.10
CA LEU A 105 2.35 0.75 2.17
C LEU A 105 1.51 -0.21 1.33
N VAL A 106 0.33 -0.58 1.83
CA VAL A 106 -0.58 -1.51 1.16
C VAL A 106 -1.92 -0.82 0.90
N GLU A 107 -2.23 -0.58 -0.37
CA GLU A 107 -3.50 -0.04 -0.82
C GLU A 107 -4.38 -1.15 -1.38
N GLY A 108 -5.43 -1.52 -0.65
CA GLY A 108 -6.28 -2.68 -1.00
C GLY A 108 -6.22 -3.70 0.13
N PHE A 109 -6.36 -4.99 -0.20
CA PHE A 109 -6.08 -6.07 0.76
C PHE A 109 -6.78 -5.89 2.13
N LYS A 110 -8.06 -5.47 2.13
CA LYS A 110 -8.76 -5.02 3.34
C LYS A 110 -8.80 -6.06 4.47
N HIS A 111 -8.77 -7.34 4.10
CA HIS A 111 -8.91 -8.46 5.03
C HIS A 111 -7.56 -9.07 5.44
N GLU A 112 -6.43 -8.54 4.97
CA GLU A 112 -5.13 -9.06 5.36
C GLU A 112 -4.84 -8.75 6.84
N PRO A 113 -4.28 -9.70 7.61
CA PRO A 113 -3.99 -9.55 9.03
C PRO A 113 -2.67 -8.77 9.25
N ILE A 114 -2.61 -7.54 8.74
CA ILE A 114 -1.48 -6.60 8.89
C ILE A 114 -1.95 -5.32 9.57
N ASN A 115 -1.07 -4.61 10.25
CA ASN A 115 -1.40 -3.30 10.85
C ASN A 115 -1.98 -2.35 9.78
N LYS A 116 -3.03 -1.59 10.13
CA LYS A 116 -3.71 -0.67 9.21
C LYS A 116 -4.03 0.67 9.83
N ILE A 117 -4.03 1.70 8.99
CA ILE A 117 -4.72 2.96 9.26
C ILE A 117 -6.05 2.93 8.50
N ALA A 118 -7.15 3.00 9.23
CA ALA A 118 -8.49 3.13 8.67
C ALA A 118 -8.76 4.59 8.32
N LEU A 119 -9.33 4.86 7.15
CA LEU A 119 -9.75 6.19 6.73
C LEU A 119 -11.27 6.27 6.73
N TYR A 120 -11.82 7.25 7.43
CA TYR A 120 -13.24 7.51 7.49
C TYR A 120 -13.53 8.95 7.08
N ARG A 121 -14.61 9.14 6.32
CA ARG A 121 -15.18 10.45 6.03
C ARG A 121 -16.68 10.39 6.18
N GLU A 122 -17.27 11.29 6.95
CA GLU A 122 -18.72 11.30 7.18
C GLU A 122 -19.49 11.41 5.85
N ALA A 123 -19.03 12.29 4.95
CA ALA A 123 -19.63 12.52 3.64
C ALA A 123 -19.71 11.28 2.73
N VAL A 124 -18.95 10.22 3.00
CA VAL A 124 -19.05 8.95 2.25
C VAL A 124 -20.30 8.15 2.64
N GLY A 125 -20.90 8.44 3.81
CA GLY A 125 -22.17 7.86 4.24
C GLY A 125 -22.10 6.36 4.56
N LYS A 126 -20.91 5.83 4.86
CA LYS A 126 -20.68 4.42 5.22
C LYS A 126 -20.15 4.29 6.64
N PRO A 127 -20.54 3.26 7.40
CA PRO A 127 -20.18 3.16 8.81
C PRO A 127 -18.67 2.93 8.98
N TYR A 128 -18.04 3.61 9.94
CA TYR A 128 -16.62 3.37 10.26
C TYR A 128 -16.39 2.02 10.94
N THR A 129 -17.42 1.42 11.55
CA THR A 129 -17.33 0.17 12.32
C THR A 129 -16.79 -0.99 11.50
N ASP A 130 -17.14 -1.08 10.22
CA ASP A 130 -16.67 -2.15 9.34
C ASP A 130 -15.20 -1.96 8.91
N LEU A 131 -14.63 -0.79 9.17
CA LEU A 131 -13.23 -0.49 8.88
C LEU A 131 -12.32 -0.77 10.08
N ILE A 132 -12.88 -0.94 11.29
CA ILE A 132 -12.11 -1.17 12.52
C ILE A 132 -12.11 -2.66 12.85
N ASP A 133 -10.93 -3.27 12.74
CA ASP A 133 -10.64 -4.64 13.17
C ASP A 133 -9.46 -4.65 14.16
N GLU A 134 -9.09 -5.82 14.66
CA GLU A 134 -7.99 -5.99 15.63
C GLU A 134 -6.60 -5.54 15.11
N TYR A 135 -6.46 -5.35 13.80
CA TYR A 135 -5.22 -4.89 13.17
C TYR A 135 -5.21 -3.37 12.91
N VAL A 136 -6.31 -2.67 13.16
CA VAL A 136 -6.36 -1.21 12.98
C VAL A 136 -5.69 -0.52 14.15
N ILE A 137 -4.58 0.16 13.84
CA ILE A 137 -3.77 0.87 14.84
C ILE A 137 -4.12 2.36 14.93
N ALA A 138 -4.77 2.92 13.92
CA ALA A 138 -5.27 4.30 13.92
C ALA A 138 -6.51 4.46 13.01
N LEU A 139 -7.40 5.37 13.39
CA LEU A 139 -8.51 5.86 12.56
C LEU A 139 -8.24 7.32 12.17
N ALA A 140 -8.00 7.57 10.89
CA ALA A 140 -7.95 8.92 10.34
C ALA A 140 -9.34 9.36 9.88
N SER A 141 -9.89 10.40 10.50
CA SER A 141 -11.25 10.90 10.23
C SER A 141 -11.30 12.42 10.06
N ASP A 142 -12.33 12.92 9.37
CA ASP A 142 -12.71 14.34 9.36
C ASP A 142 -13.68 14.72 10.48
N GLU A 143 -14.10 13.76 11.30
CA GLU A 143 -14.98 13.94 12.45
C GLU A 143 -14.37 13.30 13.71
N LEU A 144 -14.83 13.73 14.88
CA LEU A 144 -14.49 13.08 16.14
C LEU A 144 -15.38 11.87 16.36
N ILE A 145 -14.77 10.69 16.49
CA ILE A 145 -15.47 9.41 16.62
C ILE A 145 -15.21 8.82 18.00
N GLU A 146 -16.24 8.30 18.66
CA GLU A 146 -16.02 7.59 19.92
C GLU A 146 -15.48 6.18 19.63
N THR A 147 -14.15 6.01 19.71
CA THR A 147 -13.45 4.75 19.46
C THR A 147 -12.27 4.59 20.41
N ALA A 148 -11.91 3.34 20.70
CA ALA A 148 -10.73 2.99 21.51
C ALA A 148 -9.41 3.10 20.73
N VAL A 149 -9.47 3.20 19.40
CA VAL A 149 -8.30 3.30 18.53
C VAL A 149 -7.82 4.75 18.46
N GLU A 150 -6.50 4.96 18.31
CA GLU A 150 -5.92 6.28 18.14
C GLU A 150 -6.54 7.02 16.95
N GLN A 151 -6.89 8.29 17.16
CA GLN A 151 -7.54 9.12 16.15
C GLN A 151 -6.59 10.15 15.56
N LEU A 152 -6.63 10.27 14.23
CA LEU A 152 -5.85 11.20 13.44
C LEU A 152 -6.80 12.06 12.60
N ASP A 153 -6.40 13.28 12.26
CA ASP A 153 -7.14 14.10 11.30
C ASP A 153 -6.77 13.68 9.88
N ILE A 154 -7.74 13.17 9.12
CA ILE A 154 -7.53 12.75 7.72
C ILE A 154 -7.10 13.91 6.80
N ASN A 155 -7.37 15.15 7.22
CA ASN A 155 -7.00 16.36 6.50
C ASN A 155 -5.64 16.92 6.93
N GLN A 156 -4.94 16.26 7.86
CA GLN A 156 -3.58 16.60 8.29
C GLN A 156 -2.58 15.45 7.98
N PRO A 157 -2.14 15.31 6.71
CA PRO A 157 -1.21 14.27 6.30
C PRO A 157 0.11 14.25 7.09
N GLU A 158 0.56 15.38 7.62
CA GLU A 158 1.77 15.44 8.46
C GLU A 158 1.60 14.69 9.77
N GLN A 159 0.44 14.83 10.42
CA GLN A 159 0.14 14.11 11.64
C GLN A 159 0.17 12.59 11.40
N ILE A 160 -0.36 12.16 10.25
CA ILE A 160 -0.34 10.75 9.83
C ILE A 160 1.09 10.30 9.55
N ALA A 161 1.92 11.13 8.91
CA ALA A 161 3.32 10.82 8.66
C ALA A 161 4.11 10.67 9.98
N ASP A 162 3.90 11.56 10.94
CA ASP A 162 4.55 11.53 12.26
C ASP A 162 4.12 10.30 13.08
N PHE A 163 2.83 9.94 13.02
CA PHE A 163 2.32 8.70 13.59
C PHE A 163 3.03 7.48 13.01
N ILE A 164 3.15 7.39 11.68
CA ILE A 164 3.82 6.27 11.00
C ILE A 164 5.31 6.18 11.40
N CYS A 165 5.99 7.31 11.50
CA CYS A 165 7.40 7.35 11.94
C CYS A 165 7.54 6.81 13.36
N SER A 166 6.66 7.23 14.26
CA SER A 166 6.64 6.78 15.66
C SER A 166 6.35 5.28 15.73
N TRP A 167 5.37 4.80 14.96
CA TRP A 167 5.04 3.38 14.87
C TRP A 167 6.21 2.51 14.37
N LEU A 168 6.97 2.98 13.36
CA LEU A 168 8.14 2.29 12.84
C LEU A 168 9.29 2.18 13.86
N GLN A 169 9.47 3.20 14.71
CA GLN A 169 10.49 3.17 15.76
C GLN A 169 10.18 2.12 16.83
N ILE A 170 8.88 1.92 17.13
CA ILE A 170 8.42 0.94 18.11
C ILE A 170 8.40 -0.49 17.52
N ASN A 171 8.15 -0.61 16.20
CA ASN A 171 7.98 -1.90 15.51
C ASN A 171 8.92 -2.03 14.30
N PRO A 172 10.26 -2.09 14.49
CA PRO A 172 11.22 -2.07 13.38
C PRO A 172 11.12 -3.30 12.46
N SER A 173 10.49 -4.39 12.90
CA SER A 173 10.23 -5.56 12.05
C SER A 173 9.17 -6.47 12.68
N GLN A 174 7.89 -6.34 12.29
CA GLN A 174 6.92 -7.41 12.62
C GLN A 174 7.26 -8.68 11.82
N PRO A 175 7.21 -9.87 12.45
CA PRO A 175 7.48 -11.17 11.82
C PRO A 175 6.45 -11.55 10.76
#